data_AF-A0A1A8H401-F1
#
_entry.id   AF-A0A1A8H401-F1
#
_cell.length_a   1.000
_cell.length_b   1.000
_cell.length_c   1.000
_cell.angle_alpha   90.00
_cell.angle_beta   90.00
_cell.angle_gamma   90.00
#
_symmetry.space_group_name_H-M   'P 1'
#
loop_
_entity.id
_entity.type
_entity.pdbx_description
1 polymer ?
#
loop_
_entity_poly.entity_id
_entity_poly.type
_entity_poly.pdbx_seq_one_letter_code
_entity_poly.pdbx_strand_id
1 'polypeptide(L)' 'MQAHDNVAEQEIAEENVSRYLGETVKLVRLEKAKDTPLGATVRNDNDRVVVSRVVKGGAAERSGLLSEGDELLEIN' A
#
# COMPACT_ATOMS: atom_id res chain seq x y z
N MET A 1 -23.33 -0.80 32.29
CA MET A 1 -22.03 -0.35 31.72
C MET A 1 -21.61 -1.39 30.69
N GLN A 2 -22.07 -1.25 29.45
CA GLN A 2 -21.63 -2.09 28.33
C GLN A 2 -20.72 -1.21 27.48
N ALA A 3 -19.41 -1.46 27.57
CA ALA A 3 -18.44 -0.87 26.66
C ALA A 3 -18.57 -1.61 25.34
N HIS A 4 -19.19 -0.98 24.35
CA HIS A 4 -19.10 -1.42 22.97
C HIS A 4 -17.72 -1.02 22.46
N ASP A 5 -16.86 -2.03 22.37
CA ASP A 5 -15.54 -1.99 21.76
C ASP A 5 -15.74 -1.82 20.25
N ASN A 6 -15.73 -0.56 19.77
CA ASN A 6 -15.76 -0.27 18.35
C ASN A 6 -14.35 -0.53 17.81
N VAL A 7 -14.09 -1.78 17.44
CA VAL A 7 -13.00 -2.12 16.53
C VAL A 7 -13.17 -1.24 15.31
N ALA A 8 -12.22 -0.33 15.09
CA ALA A 8 -12.17 0.51 13.91
C ALA A 8 -11.98 -0.39 12.68
N GLU A 9 -13.09 -0.82 12.09
CA GLU A 9 -13.12 -1.20 10.68
C GLU A 9 -12.71 0.05 9.92
N GLN A 10 -11.43 0.09 9.57
CA GLN A 10 -10.89 1.13 8.71
C GLN A 10 -11.54 0.91 7.35
N GLU A 11 -12.69 1.58 7.14
CA GLU A 11 -13.41 1.62 5.86
C GLU A 11 -12.39 1.93 4.78
N ILE A 12 -12.09 0.91 3.97
CA ILE A 12 -11.30 1.10 2.76
C ILE A 12 -12.22 1.94 1.87
N ALA A 13 -11.98 3.25 1.80
CA ALA A 13 -12.74 4.15 0.95
C ALA A 13 -12.79 3.55 -0.47
N GLU A 14 -13.97 3.12 -0.90
CA GLU A 14 -14.24 2.37 -2.13
C GLU A 14 -13.85 3.13 -3.41
N GLU A 15 -13.41 4.39 -3.29
CA GLU A 15 -13.20 5.33 -4.37
C GLU A 15 -11.93 5.07 -5.23
N ASN A 16 -11.05 4.15 -4.85
CA ASN A 16 -9.77 3.93 -5.56
C ASN A 16 -9.65 2.56 -6.25
N VAL A 17 -10.77 1.86 -6.45
CA VAL A 17 -10.80 0.56 -7.12
C VAL A 17 -10.95 0.76 -8.63
N SER A 18 -9.96 0.33 -9.41
CA SER A 18 -9.97 0.39 -10.88
C SER A 18 -9.83 -1.00 -11.50
N ARG A 19 -10.17 -1.17 -12.78
CA ARG A 19 -9.88 -2.40 -13.53
C ARG A 19 -8.65 -2.22 -14.41
N TYR A 20 -7.68 -3.11 -14.27
CA TYR A 20 -6.49 -3.18 -15.12
C TYR A 20 -6.33 -4.61 -15.64
N LEU A 21 -6.30 -4.79 -16.96
CA LEU A 21 -6.23 -6.12 -17.61
C LEU A 21 -7.27 -7.15 -17.13
N GLY A 22 -8.42 -6.68 -16.62
CA GLY A 22 -9.47 -7.56 -16.08
C GLY A 22 -9.33 -7.87 -14.59
N GLU A 23 -8.27 -7.40 -13.93
CA GLU A 23 -8.07 -7.51 -12.49
C GLU A 23 -8.48 -6.23 -11.77
N THR A 24 -8.94 -6.40 -10.53
CA THR A 24 -9.26 -5.31 -9.62
C THR A 24 -7.99 -4.78 -9.00
N VAL A 25 -7.67 -3.51 -9.24
CA VAL A 25 -6.47 -2.86 -8.73
C VAL A 25 -6.81 -1.73 -7.77
N LYS A 26 -5.93 -1.51 -6.79
CA LYS A 26 -6.01 -0.39 -5.85
C LYS A 26 -5.06 0.70 -6.28
N LEU A 27 -5.59 1.86 -6.68
CA LEU A 27 -4.77 3.03 -6.96
C LEU A 27 -4.37 3.69 -5.63
N VAL A 28 -3.08 3.93 -5.43
CA VAL A 28 -2.58 4.62 -4.24
C VAL A 28 -1.68 5.77 -4.62
N ARG A 29 -1.68 6.82 -3.81
CA ARG A 29 -0.81 7.98 -3.98
C ARG A 29 0.11 8.11 -2.77
N LEU A 30 1.41 8.05 -3.02
CA LEU A 30 2.44 8.20 -2.00
C LEU A 30 3.24 9.47 -2.28
N GLU A 31 3.43 10.30 -1.25
CA GLU A 31 4.30 11.46 -1.35
C GLU A 31 5.74 11.06 -1.04
N LYS A 32 6.62 11.23 -2.05
CA LYS A 32 8.06 10.99 -1.90
C LYS A 32 8.82 12.31 -1.85
N ALA A 33 9.52 12.57 -0.76
CA ALA A 33 10.48 13.68 -0.70
C ALA A 33 11.67 13.41 -1.67
N LYS A 34 12.33 14.47 -2.14
CA LYS A 34 13.43 14.34 -3.11
C LYS A 34 14.60 13.52 -2.54
N ASP A 35 15.04 13.86 -1.34
CA ASP A 35 16.26 13.31 -0.71
C ASP A 35 16.00 12.18 0.29
N THR A 36 14.74 11.73 0.42
CA THR A 36 14.36 10.65 1.35
C THR A 36 13.76 9.47 0.58
N PRO A 37 14.22 8.24 0.82
CA PRO A 37 13.58 7.06 0.24
C PRO A 37 12.16 6.90 0.78
N LEU A 38 11.31 6.22 0.01
CA LEU A 38 9.94 5.93 0.42
C LEU A 38 9.88 5.03 1.66
N GLY A 39 10.91 4.20 1.88
CA GLY A 39 10.96 3.27 3.02
C GLY A 39 10.25 1.95 2.74
N ALA A 40 10.38 1.43 1.52
CA ALA A 40 9.96 0.09 1.16
C ALA A 40 11.05 -0.58 0.30
N THR A 41 11.14 -1.89 0.39
CA THR A 41 11.99 -2.71 -0.48
C THR A 41 11.13 -3.60 -1.34
N VAL A 42 11.56 -3.84 -2.57
CA VAL A 42 10.86 -4.70 -3.53
C VAL A 42 11.76 -5.88 -3.90
N ARG A 43 11.12 -6.98 -4.31
CA ARG A 43 11.79 -8.13 -4.93
C ARG A 43 11.13 -8.41 -6.27
N ASN A 44 11.88 -9.06 -7.14
CA ASN A 44 11.30 -9.70 -8.31
C ASN A 44 10.82 -11.10 -7.91
N ASP A 45 9.57 -11.40 -8.27
CA ASP A 45 8.94 -12.71 -8.08
C ASP A 45 8.38 -13.15 -9.44
N ASN A 46 9.15 -13.97 -10.15
CA ASN A 46 8.95 -14.24 -11.58
C ASN A 46 8.93 -12.93 -12.39
N ASP A 47 7.85 -12.68 -13.14
CA ASP A 47 7.65 -11.47 -13.95
C ASP A 47 7.00 -10.31 -13.16
N ARG A 48 6.91 -10.42 -11.83
CA ARG A 48 6.20 -9.46 -10.96
C ARG A 48 7.19 -8.71 -10.07
N VAL A 49 6.83 -7.46 -9.73
CA VAL A 49 7.53 -6.67 -8.72
C VAL A 49 6.66 -6.65 -7.46
N VAL A 50 7.18 -7.21 -6.37
CA VAL A 50 6.41 -7.40 -5.13
C VAL A 50 7.09 -6.70 -3.96
N VAL A 51 6.31 -6.02 -3.13
CA VAL A 51 6.80 -5.41 -1.89
C VAL A 51 7.28 -6.51 -0.94
N SER A 52 8.54 -6.41 -0.54
CA SER A 52 9.20 -7.39 0.34
C SER A 52 9.26 -6.97 1.78
N ARG A 53 9.48 -5.67 2.01
CA ARG A 53 9.47 -5.12 3.36
C ARG A 53 9.02 -3.69 3.34
N VAL A 54 8.19 -3.32 4.30
CA VAL A 54 7.89 -1.93 4.64
C VAL A 54 8.75 -1.54 5.84
N VAL A 55 9.54 -0.48 5.71
CA VAL A 55 10.49 -0.03 6.73
C VAL A 55 9.76 0.80 7.79
N LYS A 56 9.94 0.42 9.06
CA LYS A 56 9.41 1.16 10.20
C LYS A 56 9.93 2.59 10.23
N GLY A 57 9.03 3.55 10.43
CA GLY A 57 9.33 4.98 10.36
C GLY A 57 9.55 5.51 8.94
N GLY A 58 9.29 4.72 7.90
CA GLY A 58 9.31 5.16 6.50
C GLY A 58 8.03 5.91 6.09
N ALA A 59 8.07 6.56 4.93
CA ALA A 59 6.88 7.21 4.38
C ALA A 59 5.82 6.18 3.92
N ALA A 60 6.26 5.03 3.38
CA ALA A 60 5.40 3.90 3.08
C ALA A 60 4.61 3.43 4.31
N GLU A 61 5.28 3.16 5.43
CA GLU A 61 4.61 2.75 6.69
C GLU A 61 3.62 3.81 7.16
N ARG A 62 4.07 5.08 7.28
CA ARG A 62 3.22 6.16 7.78
C ARG A 62 1.97 6.40 6.93
N SER A 63 2.04 6.11 5.64
CA SER A 63 0.87 6.23 4.77
C SER A 63 -0.19 5.16 5.03
N GLY A 64 0.21 3.96 5.48
CA GLY A 64 -0.66 2.79 5.56
C GLY A 64 -1.19 2.30 4.20
N LEU A 65 -0.65 2.80 3.08
CA LEU A 65 -1.15 2.49 1.73
C LEU A 65 -0.40 1.37 1.04
N LEU A 66 0.77 0.98 1.55
CA LEU A 66 1.64 -0.04 0.97
C LEU A 66 1.97 -1.10 2.03
N SER A 67 1.77 -2.36 1.68
CA SER A 67 1.97 -3.53 2.55
C SER A 67 2.91 -4.55 1.93
N GLU A 68 3.51 -5.40 2.77
CA GLU A 68 4.25 -6.57 2.28
C GLU A 68 3.33 -7.51 1.52
N GLY A 69 3.78 -7.96 0.35
CA GLY A 69 2.97 -8.80 -0.55
C GLY A 69 2.20 -8.04 -1.62
N ASP A 70 2.12 -6.71 -1.56
CA ASP A 70 1.50 -5.92 -2.62
C ASP A 70 2.29 -6.06 -3.94
N GLU A 71 1.56 -6.29 -5.04
CA GLU A 71 2.09 -6.34 -6.40
C GLU A 71 2.04 -4.96 -7.05
N LEU A 72 3.18 -4.51 -7.60
CA LEU A 72 3.32 -3.22 -8.25
C LEU A 72 3.19 -3.39 -9.76
N LEU A 73 2.08 -2.91 -10.32
CA LEU A 73 1.80 -2.99 -11.75
C LEU A 73 2.36 -1.80 -12.53
N GLU A 74 2.13 -0.59 -12.03
CA GLU A 74 2.56 0.65 -12.68
C GLU A 74 2.89 1.72 -11.62
N ILE A 75 3.89 2.54 -11.91
CA ILE A 75 4.31 3.68 -11.08
C ILE A 75 4.57 4.85 -12.03
N ASN A 76 4.07 6.03 -11.67
CA ASN A 76 4.29 7.29 -12.38
C ASN A 76 5.72 7.84 -12.15
#